data_AF-A0A0G1NA03-F1
#
_entry.id   AF-A0A0G1NA03-F1
#
_cell.length_a   1.000
_cell.length_b   1.000
_cell.length_c   1.000
_cell.angle_alpha   90.00
_cell.angle_beta   90.00
_cell.angle_gamma   90.00
#
_symmetry.space_group_name_H-M   'P 1'
#
loop_
_entity.id
_entity.type
_entity.pdbx_description
1 polymer ?
#
loop_
_entity_poly.entity_id
_entity_poly.type
_entity_poly.pdbx_seq_one_letter_code
_entity_poly.pdbx_strand_id
1 'polypeptide(L)'
;MRYHVLMPFHRIKNKNIIIKHLRQFNVVLHPIINESIEFPKENWIKPFVFGSPPPEVRWVYYYALNKFIGRAEIIDDDYYMFLSDDDFIEPNFFEKLKGIDTDFIVVSMKRGDTAPPGTRYGAGTLTCSWRKMGRRGMGGEQLILKGKHLKNEKFLDMHIADKKFASKMWFLNAHENFTFVPDAYIWFNFLEPGRWNK
;
A
#
# COMPACT_ATOMS: atom_id res chain seq x y z
N MET A 1 -5.31 13.52 12.09
CA MET A 1 -5.43 12.72 10.86
C MET A 1 -4.14 12.81 10.07
N ARG A 2 -3.45 11.69 9.94
CA ARG A 2 -2.17 11.52 9.26
C ARG A 2 -2.23 10.30 8.37
N TYR A 3 -1.40 10.30 7.32
CA TYR A 3 -1.27 9.16 6.41
C TYR A 3 -0.07 8.31 6.82
N HIS A 4 -0.30 7.00 6.87
CA HIS A 4 0.69 5.98 7.18
C HIS A 4 0.90 5.07 5.97
N VAL A 5 2.16 4.89 5.59
CA VAL A 5 2.57 3.94 4.54
C VAL A 5 3.07 2.67 5.21
N LEU A 6 2.35 1.57 5.02
CA LEU A 6 2.75 0.24 5.47
C LEU A 6 3.49 -0.45 4.33
N MET A 7 4.76 -0.77 4.56
CA MET A 7 5.63 -1.31 3.51
C MET A 7 6.38 -2.54 4.01
N PRO A 8 5.91 -3.76 3.70
CA PRO A 8 6.72 -4.96 3.84
C PRO A 8 7.97 -4.82 2.98
N PHE A 9 9.11 -4.64 3.65
CA PHE A 9 10.35 -4.19 3.03
C PHE A 9 11.38 -5.32 3.06
N HIS A 10 11.94 -5.65 1.90
CA HIS A 10 12.92 -6.73 1.73
C HIS A 10 14.07 -6.37 0.77
N ARG A 11 13.87 -5.43 -0.16
CA ARG A 11 14.87 -5.03 -1.17
C ARG A 11 15.72 -3.89 -0.64
N ILE A 12 16.77 -4.22 0.12
CA ILE A 12 17.67 -3.24 0.76
C ILE A 12 18.19 -2.16 -0.23
N LYS A 13 18.48 -2.55 -1.48
CA LYS A 13 18.91 -1.63 -2.54
C LYS A 13 17.93 -0.47 -2.82
N ASN A 14 16.64 -0.65 -2.52
CA ASN A 14 15.60 0.35 -2.74
C ASN A 14 15.42 1.32 -1.54
N LYS A 15 16.09 1.07 -0.40
CA LYS A 15 15.90 1.83 0.86
C LYS A 15 16.01 3.34 0.66
N ASN A 16 17.16 3.79 0.14
CA ASN A 16 17.48 5.22 0.06
C ASN A 16 16.58 5.95 -0.94
N ILE A 17 16.23 5.30 -2.06
CA ILE A 17 15.39 5.93 -3.08
C ILE A 17 13.93 6.05 -2.61
N ILE A 18 13.41 5.06 -1.87
CA ILE A 18 12.08 5.13 -1.25
C ILE A 18 12.02 6.22 -0.19
N ILE A 19 13.01 6.29 0.70
CA ILE A 19 13.04 7.32 1.76
C ILE A 19 13.08 8.71 1.12
N LYS A 20 13.96 8.92 0.12
CA LYS A 20 14.04 10.18 -0.61
C LYS A 20 12.70 10.55 -1.25
N HIS A 21 12.02 9.57 -1.86
CA HIS A 21 10.71 9.77 -2.48
C HIS A 21 9.65 10.16 -1.44
N LEU A 22 9.55 9.40 -0.34
CA LEU A 22 8.46 9.56 0.62
C LEU A 22 8.61 10.78 1.55
N ARG A 23 9.84 11.27 1.75
CA ARG A 23 10.13 12.41 2.63
C ARG A 23 9.31 13.66 2.31
N GLN A 24 8.95 13.87 1.04
CA GLN A 24 8.22 15.07 0.60
C GLN A 24 6.72 15.08 0.95
N PHE A 25 6.16 13.95 1.39
CA PHE A 25 4.71 13.76 1.46
C PHE A 25 4.09 13.90 2.86
N ASN A 26 4.88 14.28 3.89
CA ASN A 26 4.41 14.40 5.28
C ASN A 26 3.65 13.14 5.79
N VAL A 27 4.10 11.97 5.36
CA VAL A 27 3.57 10.67 5.81
C VAL A 27 4.39 10.12 6.97
N VAL A 28 3.85 9.13 7.67
CA VAL A 28 4.66 8.23 8.50
C VAL A 28 4.89 6.94 7.73
N LEU A 29 6.15 6.63 7.47
CA LEU A 29 6.56 5.38 6.85
C LEU A 29 6.76 4.32 7.94
N HIS A 30 6.14 3.16 7.76
CA HIS A 30 6.37 1.97 8.56
C HIS A 30 7.03 0.90 7.68
N PRO A 31 8.37 0.86 7.60
CA PRO A 31 9.07 -0.28 7.00
C PRO A 31 8.86 -1.51 7.88
N ILE A 32 8.24 -2.54 7.34
CA ILE A 32 7.92 -3.79 8.05
C ILE A 32 8.95 -4.84 7.59
N ILE A 33 9.86 -5.20 8.49
CA ILE A 33 11.09 -5.96 8.16
C ILE A 33 11.19 -7.25 8.98
N ASN A 34 11.72 -8.30 8.35
CA ASN A 34 11.94 -9.61 8.99
C ASN A 34 13.15 -9.60 9.91
N GLU A 35 14.21 -8.89 9.50
CA GLU A 35 15.49 -8.77 10.20
C GLU A 35 15.85 -7.30 10.42
N SER A 36 16.91 -7.05 11.18
CA SER A 36 17.31 -5.71 11.58
C SER A 36 18.00 -4.95 10.44
N ILE A 37 17.20 -4.43 9.51
CA ILE A 37 17.64 -3.44 8.51
C ILE A 37 17.63 -2.06 9.17
N GLU A 38 18.78 -1.38 9.17
CA GLU A 38 18.87 -0.03 9.72
C GLU A 38 18.24 1.01 8.79
N PHE A 39 17.30 1.79 9.34
CA PHE A 39 16.74 2.99 8.71
C PHE A 39 17.28 4.25 9.40
N PRO A 40 17.33 5.41 8.70
CA PRO A 40 17.64 6.69 9.33
C PRO A 40 16.73 6.96 10.53
N LYS A 41 17.30 7.53 11.59
CA LYS A 41 16.56 7.92 12.81
C LYS A 41 15.80 9.23 12.60
N GLU A 42 14.80 9.19 11.72
CA GLU A 42 13.88 10.31 11.45
C GLU A 42 12.52 10.03 12.09
N ASN A 43 11.89 11.02 12.74
CA ASN A 43 10.64 10.84 13.50
C ASN A 43 9.45 10.30 12.69
N TRP A 44 9.49 10.45 11.36
CA TRP A 44 8.46 9.98 10.44
C TRP A 44 8.71 8.58 9.90
N ILE A 45 9.86 7.95 10.22
CA ILE A 45 10.18 6.58 9.87
C ILE A 45 10.10 5.73 11.13
N LYS A 46 9.18 4.75 11.13
CA LYS A 46 8.91 3.87 12.27
C LYS A 46 9.08 2.40 11.85
N PRO A 47 10.33 1.87 11.80
CA PRO A 47 10.56 0.48 11.47
C PRO A 47 9.82 -0.46 12.43
N PHE A 48 9.21 -1.49 11.88
CA PHE A 48 8.55 -2.56 12.63
C PHE A 48 9.21 -3.90 12.29
N VAL A 49 9.87 -4.50 13.29
CA VAL A 49 10.52 -5.81 13.13
C VAL A 49 9.52 -6.90 13.51
N PHE A 50 9.16 -7.76 12.55
CA PHE A 50 8.20 -8.84 12.80
C PHE A 50 8.84 -10.20 13.12
N GLY A 51 10.14 -10.35 12.85
CA GLY A 51 10.90 -11.58 13.05
C GLY A 51 10.78 -12.57 11.89
N SER A 52 11.23 -13.81 12.10
CA SER A 52 11.14 -14.85 11.06
C SER A 52 9.71 -15.37 10.91
N PRO A 53 9.19 -15.52 9.67
CA PRO A 53 7.93 -16.21 9.44
C PRO A 53 8.09 -17.73 9.71
N PRO A 54 7.03 -18.41 10.21
CA PRO A 54 7.00 -19.87 10.27
C PRO A 54 7.21 -20.51 8.88
N PRO A 55 7.77 -21.74 8.80
CA PRO A 55 8.06 -22.41 7.54
C PRO A 55 6.85 -22.61 6.61
N GLU A 56 5.65 -22.71 7.18
CA GLU A 56 4.39 -22.90 6.44
C GLU A 56 3.88 -21.66 5.72
N VAL A 57 4.37 -20.46 6.08
CA VAL A 57 3.95 -19.19 5.49
C VAL A 57 4.48 -19.08 4.07
N ARG A 58 3.57 -19.00 3.11
CA ARG A 58 3.93 -18.90 1.68
C ARG A 58 4.14 -17.45 1.24
N TRP A 59 3.39 -16.52 1.82
CA TRP A 59 3.39 -15.11 1.42
C TRP A 59 3.85 -14.23 2.58
N VAL A 60 5.17 -14.14 2.75
CA VAL A 60 5.82 -13.37 3.83
C VAL A 60 5.34 -11.92 3.88
N TYR A 61 5.05 -11.32 2.71
CA TYR A 61 4.48 -9.96 2.61
C TYR A 61 3.20 -9.79 3.46
N TYR A 62 2.22 -10.70 3.30
CA TYR A 62 0.95 -10.62 4.03
C TYR A 62 1.09 -11.02 5.49
N TYR A 63 1.97 -11.98 5.78
CA TYR A 63 2.32 -12.32 7.15
C TYR A 63 2.90 -11.12 7.90
N ALA A 64 3.81 -10.37 7.27
CA ALA A 64 4.42 -9.18 7.82
C ALA A 64 3.36 -8.10 8.14
N LEU A 65 2.44 -7.83 7.20
CA LEU A 65 1.30 -6.92 7.43
C LEU A 65 0.42 -7.38 8.59
N ASN A 66 0.06 -8.67 8.65
CA ASN A 66 -0.74 -9.21 9.75
C ASN A 66 -0.03 -9.09 11.12
N LYS A 67 1.30 -9.24 11.16
CA LYS A 67 2.08 -9.03 12.39
C LYS A 67 2.11 -7.58 12.81
N PHE A 68 2.22 -6.66 11.86
CA PHE A 68 2.09 -5.23 12.14
C PHE A 68 0.70 -4.93 12.71
N ILE A 69 -0.37 -5.36 12.03
CA ILE A 69 -1.76 -5.11 12.46
C ILE A 69 -2.03 -5.64 13.87
N GLY A 70 -1.51 -6.82 14.21
CA GLY A 70 -1.75 -7.44 15.51
C GLY A 70 -0.89 -6.94 16.67
N ARG A 71 0.11 -6.06 16.44
CA ARG A 71 1.10 -5.68 17.48
C ARG A 71 1.46 -4.20 17.50
N ALA A 72 1.38 -3.52 16.36
CA ALA A 72 1.68 -2.10 16.28
C ALA A 72 0.51 -1.27 16.83
N GLU A 73 0.82 -0.08 17.32
CA GLU A 73 -0.20 0.91 17.62
C GLU A 73 -0.79 1.43 16.30
N ILE A 74 -2.09 1.22 16.12
CA ILE A 74 -2.87 1.76 15.01
C ILE A 74 -3.82 2.81 15.61
N ILE A 75 -3.87 4.00 15.03
CA ILE A 75 -4.73 5.11 15.47
C ILE A 75 -5.99 5.07 14.62
N ASP A 76 -7.16 5.09 15.26
CA ASP A 76 -8.43 4.79 14.59
C ASP A 76 -8.77 5.78 13.47
N ASP A 77 -8.47 7.06 13.68
CA ASP A 77 -8.79 8.16 12.76
C ASP A 77 -7.67 8.50 11.77
N ASP A 78 -6.52 7.83 11.85
CA ASP A 78 -5.46 7.98 10.85
C ASP A 78 -5.67 7.04 9.66
N TYR A 79 -5.15 7.43 8.51
CA TYR A 79 -5.25 6.65 7.27
C TYR A 79 -4.03 5.78 7.05
N TYR A 80 -4.27 4.57 6.57
CA TYR A 80 -3.25 3.58 6.27
C TYR A 80 -3.35 3.17 4.81
N MET A 81 -2.21 3.10 4.14
CA MET A 81 -2.09 2.62 2.76
C MET A 81 -0.96 1.60 2.66
N PHE A 82 -1.05 0.71 1.68
CA PHE A 82 -0.07 -0.34 1.45
C PHE A 82 0.77 0.02 0.23
N LEU A 83 2.09 -0.12 0.34
CA LEU A 83 3.00 -0.03 -0.80
C LEU A 83 3.99 -1.20 -0.73
N SER A 84 4.33 -1.78 -1.87
CA SER A 84 5.51 -2.62 -1.99
C SER A 84 6.78 -1.77 -2.03
N ASP A 85 7.93 -2.37 -1.74
CA ASP A 85 9.22 -1.66 -1.71
C ASP A 85 9.81 -1.33 -3.09
N ASP A 86 8.98 -1.39 -4.13
CA ASP A 86 9.21 -0.85 -5.47
C ASP A 86 8.07 0.04 -5.97
N ASP A 87 7.01 0.25 -5.18
CA ASP A 87 5.91 1.15 -5.53
C ASP A 87 6.20 2.59 -5.15
N PHE A 88 5.73 3.51 -5.99
CA PHE A 88 5.83 4.95 -5.77
C PHE A 88 4.43 5.57 -5.77
N ILE A 89 4.34 6.81 -5.34
CA ILE A 89 3.15 7.66 -5.49
C ILE A 89 3.54 8.90 -6.26
N GLU A 90 2.61 9.43 -7.05
CA GLU A 90 2.92 10.60 -7.87
C GLU A 90 3.15 11.89 -7.06
N PRO A 91 3.77 12.92 -7.66
CA PRO A 91 3.81 14.26 -7.08
C PRO A 91 2.39 14.78 -6.76
N ASN A 92 2.27 15.51 -5.64
CA ASN A 92 1.01 16.08 -5.16
C ASN A 92 -0.09 15.05 -4.82
N PHE A 93 0.25 13.75 -4.68
CA PHE A 93 -0.71 12.69 -4.37
C PHE A 93 -1.60 13.03 -3.17
N PHE A 94 -1.02 13.43 -2.04
CA PHE A 94 -1.81 13.75 -0.84
C PHE A 94 -2.54 15.09 -0.90
N GLU A 95 -2.10 16.04 -1.72
CA GLU A 95 -2.87 17.28 -1.94
C GLU A 95 -4.21 16.97 -2.62
N LYS A 96 -4.24 15.97 -3.50
CA LYS A 96 -5.49 15.48 -4.13
C LYS A 96 -6.43 14.78 -3.15
N LEU A 97 -5.94 14.39 -1.98
CA LEU A 97 -6.72 13.76 -0.91
C LEU A 97 -7.15 14.75 0.18
N LYS A 98 -6.76 16.03 0.06
CA LYS A 98 -7.01 17.05 1.06
C LYS A 98 -8.51 17.31 1.22
N GLY A 99 -8.98 17.33 2.46
CA GLY A 99 -10.38 17.55 2.79
C GLY A 99 -11.27 16.30 2.69
N ILE A 100 -10.71 15.13 2.32
CA ILE A 100 -11.45 13.87 2.36
C ILE A 100 -11.45 13.31 3.79
N ASP A 101 -12.65 13.15 4.34
CA ASP A 101 -12.88 12.55 5.66
C ASP A 101 -13.92 11.43 5.57
N THR A 102 -13.54 10.34 4.91
CA THR A 102 -14.35 9.12 4.78
C THR A 102 -13.57 7.93 5.34
N ASP A 103 -14.22 6.80 5.50
CA ASP A 103 -13.54 5.63 6.09
C ASP A 103 -12.60 4.94 5.09
N PHE A 104 -12.90 5.06 3.79
CA PHE A 104 -12.16 4.42 2.71
C PHE A 104 -11.95 5.40 1.56
N ILE A 105 -10.71 5.49 1.09
CA ILE A 105 -10.34 6.24 -0.10
C ILE A 105 -9.77 5.25 -1.11
N VAL A 106 -10.25 5.33 -2.35
CA VAL A 106 -9.79 4.49 -3.44
C VAL A 106 -9.12 5.38 -4.49
N VAL A 107 -7.88 5.04 -4.82
CA VAL A 107 -7.07 5.78 -5.78
C VAL A 107 -6.80 4.97 -7.04
N SER A 108 -6.37 5.64 -8.09
CA SER A 108 -5.95 5.00 -9.33
C SER A 108 -4.52 4.46 -9.24
N MET A 109 -4.17 3.56 -10.16
CA MET A 109 -2.82 3.01 -10.26
C MET A 109 -2.35 3.01 -11.72
N LYS A 110 -1.18 3.57 -11.97
CA LYS A 110 -0.45 3.45 -13.24
C LYS A 110 0.49 2.24 -13.14
N ARG A 111 0.48 1.36 -14.14
CA ARG A 111 1.28 0.12 -14.16
C ARG A 111 2.55 0.21 -15.01
N GLY A 112 2.96 1.42 -15.36
CA GLY A 112 4.13 1.70 -16.20
C GLY A 112 3.79 2.02 -17.64
N ASP A 113 4.84 2.30 -18.41
CA ASP A 113 4.77 2.58 -19.84
C ASP A 113 4.83 1.30 -20.68
N THR A 114 5.43 0.25 -20.10
CA THR A 114 5.74 -1.02 -20.74
C THR A 114 5.42 -2.19 -19.83
N ALA A 115 5.24 -3.37 -20.42
CA ALA A 115 5.11 -4.64 -19.70
C ALA A 115 6.40 -5.46 -19.91
N PRO A 116 7.34 -5.45 -18.95
CA PRO A 116 8.57 -6.24 -19.05
C PRO A 116 8.31 -7.72 -19.39
N PRO A 117 9.20 -8.39 -20.16
CA PRO A 117 9.09 -9.82 -20.39
C PRO A 117 8.99 -10.60 -19.08
N GLY A 118 8.05 -11.56 -19.02
CA GLY A 118 7.85 -12.41 -17.84
C GLY A 118 7.01 -11.81 -16.71
N THR A 119 6.54 -10.56 -16.82
CA THR A 119 5.60 -10.01 -15.84
C THR A 119 4.16 -10.43 -16.10
N ARG A 120 3.40 -10.67 -15.02
CA ARG A 120 1.96 -10.99 -15.09
C ARG A 120 1.09 -9.75 -15.35
N TYR A 121 1.65 -8.55 -15.18
CA TYR A 121 0.91 -7.30 -15.19
C TYR A 121 1.22 -6.44 -16.41
N GLY A 122 0.23 -6.20 -17.27
CA GLY A 122 0.36 -5.25 -18.37
C GLY A 122 0.56 -3.79 -17.92
N ALA A 123 0.79 -2.89 -18.88
CA ALA A 123 1.06 -1.47 -18.63
C ALA A 123 -0.21 -0.61 -18.38
N GLY A 124 -1.40 -1.11 -18.71
CA GLY A 124 -2.62 -0.28 -18.70
C GLY A 124 -3.00 0.25 -17.31
N THR A 125 -3.39 1.52 -17.24
CA THR A 125 -3.84 2.19 -16.01
C THR A 125 -5.10 1.55 -15.41
N LEU A 126 -5.09 1.35 -14.10
CA LEU A 126 -6.23 0.93 -13.30
C LEU A 126 -6.90 2.17 -12.69
N THR A 127 -7.75 2.84 -13.47
CA THR A 127 -8.52 4.01 -12.98
C THR A 127 -9.59 3.57 -12.00
N CYS A 128 -9.58 4.12 -10.79
CA CYS A 128 -10.61 3.80 -9.81
C CYS A 128 -11.97 4.40 -10.19
N SER A 129 -13.03 3.61 -10.02
CA SER A 129 -14.41 4.11 -10.00
C SER A 129 -15.32 3.07 -9.37
N TRP A 130 -16.46 3.54 -8.84
CA TRP A 130 -17.46 2.65 -8.23
C TRP A 130 -17.90 1.52 -9.19
N ARG A 131 -18.08 1.83 -10.49
CA ARG A 131 -18.50 0.85 -11.51
C ARG A 131 -17.43 -0.20 -11.83
N LYS A 132 -16.15 0.20 -11.80
CA LYS A 132 -15.04 -0.66 -12.20
C LYS A 132 -14.62 -1.59 -11.05
N MET A 133 -14.62 -1.09 -9.82
CA MET A 133 -14.10 -1.81 -8.66
C MET A 133 -14.98 -3.00 -8.26
N GLY A 134 -16.31 -2.87 -8.28
CA GLY A 134 -17.21 -3.98 -7.91
C GLY A 134 -17.13 -5.22 -8.83
N ARG A 135 -16.62 -5.08 -10.07
CA ARG A 135 -16.54 -6.19 -11.05
C ARG A 135 -15.14 -6.72 -11.30
N ARG A 136 -14.12 -5.84 -11.34
CA ARG A 136 -12.74 -6.23 -11.70
C ARG A 136 -11.85 -6.42 -10.47
N GLY A 137 -12.33 -5.97 -9.30
CA GLY A 137 -11.59 -5.91 -8.05
C GLY A 137 -10.57 -4.77 -8.04
N MET A 138 -9.94 -4.60 -6.89
CA MET A 138 -9.00 -3.52 -6.55
C MET A 138 -7.71 -4.14 -6.03
N GLY A 139 -6.54 -3.66 -6.42
CA GLY A 139 -5.27 -4.04 -5.76
C GLY A 139 -5.20 -3.42 -4.36
N GLY A 140 -4.56 -4.07 -3.39
CA GLY A 140 -4.56 -3.53 -2.02
C GLY A 140 -3.89 -2.17 -1.91
N GLU A 141 -2.90 -1.88 -2.77
CA GLU A 141 -2.23 -0.58 -2.81
C GLU A 141 -3.21 0.54 -3.17
N GLN A 142 -4.23 0.27 -3.99
CA GLN A 142 -5.24 1.27 -4.39
C GLN A 142 -6.20 1.65 -3.26
N LEU A 143 -6.18 0.94 -2.14
CA LEU A 143 -7.04 1.19 -0.98
C LEU A 143 -6.26 1.93 0.11
N ILE A 144 -6.85 3.03 0.55
CA ILE A 144 -6.47 3.74 1.77
C ILE A 144 -7.66 3.62 2.72
N LEU A 145 -7.41 3.28 3.99
CA LEU A 145 -8.48 3.06 4.97
C LEU A 145 -8.12 3.61 6.34
N LYS A 146 -9.13 3.99 7.11
CA LYS A 146 -8.95 4.40 8.51
C LYS A 146 -8.48 3.23 9.38
N GLY A 147 -7.69 3.53 10.41
CA GLY A 147 -7.13 2.54 11.33
C GLY A 147 -8.17 1.66 12.00
N LYS A 148 -9.35 2.21 12.31
CA LYS A 148 -10.47 1.45 12.90
C LYS A 148 -10.92 0.26 12.04
N HIS A 149 -10.77 0.35 10.72
CA HIS A 149 -11.09 -0.74 9.79
C HIS A 149 -9.91 -1.70 9.64
N LEU A 150 -8.69 -1.17 9.59
CA LEU A 150 -7.47 -1.97 9.45
C LEU A 150 -7.28 -2.99 10.59
N LYS A 151 -7.55 -2.59 11.85
CA LYS A 151 -7.35 -3.43 13.04
C LYS A 151 -8.19 -4.71 13.05
N ASN A 152 -9.34 -4.68 12.40
CA ASN A 152 -10.34 -5.75 12.48
C ASN A 152 -10.16 -6.82 11.41
N GLU A 153 -9.13 -6.69 10.58
CA GLU A 153 -9.02 -7.43 9.34
C GLU A 153 -7.64 -8.04 9.13
N LYS A 154 -7.62 -9.20 8.47
CA LYS A 154 -6.39 -9.95 8.21
C LYS A 154 -6.27 -10.30 6.74
N PHE A 155 -5.05 -10.20 6.23
CA PHE A 155 -4.70 -10.74 4.93
C PHE A 155 -4.66 -12.27 4.99
N LEU A 156 -5.15 -12.91 3.93
CA LEU A 156 -5.03 -14.36 3.75
C LEU A 156 -3.60 -14.74 3.34
N ASP A 157 -3.13 -15.94 3.68
CA ASP A 157 -1.86 -16.46 3.18
C ASP A 157 -2.03 -17.05 1.77
N MET A 158 -2.22 -16.18 0.77
CA MET A 158 -2.41 -16.58 -0.62
C MET A 158 -1.89 -15.53 -1.60
N HIS A 159 -1.64 -15.96 -2.83
CA HIS A 159 -1.45 -15.05 -3.96
C HIS A 159 -2.67 -14.13 -4.04
N ILE A 160 -2.48 -12.83 -4.34
CA ILE A 160 -3.53 -11.79 -4.44
C ILE A 160 -4.35 -11.54 -3.17
N ALA A 161 -3.79 -11.79 -1.98
CA ALA A 161 -4.52 -11.54 -0.73
C ALA A 161 -4.85 -10.06 -0.51
N ASP A 162 -4.03 -9.15 -1.04
CA ASP A 162 -4.27 -7.71 -1.09
C ASP A 162 -5.58 -7.38 -1.83
N LYS A 163 -5.79 -8.01 -3.00
CA LYS A 163 -7.01 -7.84 -3.78
C LYS A 163 -8.22 -8.38 -3.05
N LYS A 164 -8.07 -9.53 -2.37
CA LYS A 164 -9.13 -10.13 -1.57
C LYS A 164 -9.48 -9.26 -0.36
N PHE A 165 -8.47 -8.71 0.31
CA PHE A 165 -8.64 -7.76 1.41
C PHE A 165 -9.41 -6.52 0.94
N ALA A 166 -8.98 -5.86 -0.13
CA ALA A 166 -9.65 -4.67 -0.64
C ALA A 166 -11.08 -4.96 -1.13
N SER A 167 -11.29 -6.11 -1.78
CA SER A 167 -12.62 -6.54 -2.19
C SER A 167 -13.53 -6.83 -0.98
N LYS A 168 -12.99 -7.45 0.07
CA LYS A 168 -13.73 -7.68 1.32
C LYS A 168 -14.16 -6.35 1.95
N MET A 169 -13.25 -5.36 2.02
CA MET A 169 -13.58 -4.03 2.53
C MET A 169 -14.71 -3.39 1.72
N TRP A 170 -14.65 -3.49 0.40
CA TRP A 170 -15.71 -3.00 -0.49
C TRP A 170 -17.07 -3.65 -0.22
N PHE A 171 -17.15 -4.97 -0.10
CA PHE A 171 -18.43 -5.68 0.04
C PHE A 171 -19.02 -5.64 1.45
N LEU A 172 -18.20 -5.51 2.49
CA LEU A 172 -18.67 -5.48 3.88
C LEU A 172 -19.10 -4.10 4.36
N ASN A 173 -18.72 -3.04 3.65
CA ASN A 173 -18.98 -1.68 4.06
C ASN A 173 -19.99 -1.02 3.12
N ALA A 174 -20.79 -0.10 3.67
CA ALA A 174 -21.72 0.69 2.88
C ALA A 174 -20.92 1.50 1.84
N HIS A 175 -21.36 1.46 0.57
CA HIS A 175 -20.65 2.14 -0.53
C HIS A 175 -20.50 3.65 -0.30
N GLU A 176 -21.36 4.26 0.53
CA GLU A 176 -21.29 5.68 0.93
C GLU A 176 -20.05 6.05 1.75
N ASN A 177 -19.37 5.05 2.34
CA ASN A 177 -18.15 5.25 3.10
C ASN A 177 -16.88 5.29 2.22
N PHE A 178 -17.04 5.18 0.90
CA PHE A 178 -15.94 5.20 -0.06
C PHE A 178 -15.88 6.52 -0.83
N THR A 179 -14.71 7.14 -0.84
CA THR A 179 -14.39 8.22 -1.78
C THR A 179 -13.45 7.73 -2.87
N PHE A 180 -13.82 7.96 -4.13
CA PHE A 180 -12.98 7.61 -5.29
C PHE A 180 -12.23 8.85 -5.77
N VAL A 181 -10.91 8.75 -5.88
CA VAL A 181 -10.04 9.84 -6.35
C VAL A 181 -9.33 9.38 -7.61
N PRO A 182 -10.00 9.44 -8.78
CA PRO A 182 -9.48 8.87 -10.03
C PRO A 182 -8.19 9.52 -10.52
N ASP A 183 -7.92 10.75 -10.09
CA ASP A 183 -6.76 11.52 -10.51
C ASP A 183 -5.57 11.43 -9.54
N ALA A 184 -5.69 10.67 -8.44
CA ALA A 184 -4.57 10.32 -7.56
C ALA A 184 -4.00 8.96 -7.99
N TYR A 185 -2.70 8.91 -8.29
CA TYR A 185 -2.06 7.74 -8.87
C TYR A 185 -0.93 7.18 -8.00
N ILE A 186 -1.03 5.88 -7.75
CA ILE A 186 0.09 5.03 -7.35
C ILE A 186 0.83 4.59 -8.62
N TRP A 187 2.15 4.55 -8.55
CA TRP A 187 3.04 4.06 -9.60
C TRP A 187 3.51 2.67 -9.22
N PHE A 188 2.83 1.68 -9.79
CA PHE A 188 3.07 0.27 -9.50
C PHE A 188 4.41 -0.20 -10.04
N ASN A 189 5.16 -0.93 -9.22
CA ASN A 189 6.46 -1.49 -9.54
C ASN A 189 7.39 -0.45 -10.20
N PHE A 190 7.38 0.79 -9.69
CA PHE A 190 8.17 1.89 -10.22
C PHE A 190 9.65 1.56 -10.36
N LEU A 191 10.21 0.77 -9.44
CA LEU A 191 11.62 0.36 -9.50
C LEU A 191 11.88 -0.91 -10.31
N GLU A 192 10.87 -1.54 -10.92
CA GLU A 192 11.05 -2.70 -11.79
C GLU A 192 11.74 -2.29 -13.11
N PRO A 193 12.89 -2.91 -13.45
CA PRO A 193 13.60 -2.61 -14.69
C PRO A 193 12.72 -2.77 -15.93
N GLY A 194 12.76 -1.77 -16.81
CA GLY A 194 12.06 -1.80 -18.08
C GLY A 194 10.54 -1.66 -17.99
N ARG A 195 9.96 -1.31 -16.83
CA ARG A 195 8.52 -0.98 -16.70
C ARG A 195 8.21 0.51 -16.96
N TRP A 196 9.16 1.38 -16.60
CA TRP A 196 9.01 2.83 -16.68
C TRP A 196 10.15 3.42 -17.51
N ASN A 197 9.83 4.33 -18.42
CA ASN A 197 10.80 5.09 -19.20
C ASN A 197 11.26 6.28 -18.35
N LYS A 198 12.38 6.11 -17.63
CA LYS A 198 12.95 7.09 -16.69
C LYS A 198 14.05 7.93 -17.32
#